data_AF-A0AAA9T4S6-F1
#
_entry.id   AF-A0AAA9T4S6-F1
#
_cell.length_a   1.000
_cell.length_b   1.000
_cell.length_c   1.000
_cell.angle_alpha   90.00
_cell.angle_beta   90.00
_cell.angle_gamma   90.00
#
_symmetry.space_group_name_H-M   'P 1'
#
loop_
_entity.id
_entity.type
_entity.pdbx_description
1 polymer ?
#
loop_
_entity_poly.entity_id
_entity_poly.type
_entity_poly.pdbx_seq_one_letter_code
_entity_poly.pdbx_strand_id
1 'polypeptide(L)'
;MRLRTRRPWGGACVLTEKRRACVGACLPNGSDSNGRWASRVYSHRYVLKMSSVKEQLIENLIEEDEVSQSKITIVGTGAVGMACAICILLKDLADELALVDVVTDKLKGETMDLQHGSLFFNTPKIVSGKDYTVSANSKLVIITAGARQQEGESRLNLVQRNVDIMKSVIPAIVQNSPDCKMLIVSNPVDILTYVVWKLSGLPATRVIGSGCNLDSARFRYLIGQKLGVHPSSCHGWIIGEHGDSSVPLWSGVNVAGVALKSLDPKLGSDSDKDSWKNIHKEVVGRAHME
;
A
#
# COMPACT_ATOMS: atom_id res chain seq x y z
N MET A 1 -16.80 -35.09 27.14
CA MET A 1 -16.00 -35.20 28.38
C MET A 1 -15.13 -33.94 28.48
N ARG A 2 -15.43 -33.10 29.49
CA ARG A 2 -14.75 -31.85 29.94
C ARG A 2 -14.62 -30.66 28.96
N LEU A 3 -15.66 -29.83 29.00
CA LEU A 3 -15.59 -28.37 28.85
C LEU A 3 -14.70 -27.76 29.95
N ARG A 4 -13.86 -26.78 29.59
CA ARG A 4 -13.22 -25.84 30.51
C ARG A 4 -13.59 -24.42 30.09
N THR A 5 -14.24 -23.71 31.00
CA THR A 5 -14.70 -22.32 30.89
C THR A 5 -13.85 -21.39 31.76
N ARG A 6 -13.91 -20.09 31.42
CA ARG A 6 -13.47 -18.86 32.15
C ARG A 6 -11.97 -18.50 32.06
N ARG A 7 -11.58 -17.24 31.81
CA ARG A 7 -12.20 -15.96 32.23
C ARG A 7 -12.21 -14.86 31.15
N PRO A 8 -13.17 -13.92 31.22
CA PRO A 8 -13.17 -12.67 30.45
C PRO A 8 -12.37 -11.57 31.17
N TRP A 9 -11.62 -10.76 30.40
CA TRP A 9 -11.03 -9.52 30.90
C TRP A 9 -12.11 -8.46 30.99
N GLY A 10 -12.57 -8.22 32.23
CA GLY A 10 -13.36 -7.06 32.60
C GLY A 10 -12.44 -5.88 32.86
N GLY A 11 -12.52 -4.86 32.00
CA GLY A 11 -12.14 -3.49 32.32
C GLY A 11 -13.41 -2.69 32.49
N ALA A 12 -14.06 -2.80 33.66
CA ALA A 12 -15.16 -1.92 34.01
C ALA A 12 -14.58 -0.51 34.23
N CYS A 13 -14.90 0.41 33.33
CA CYS A 13 -14.69 1.82 33.57
C CYS A 13 -15.62 2.23 34.73
N VAL A 14 -15.02 2.55 35.87
CA VAL A 14 -15.73 2.98 37.07
C VAL A 14 -16.30 4.38 36.77
N LEU A 15 -17.58 4.43 36.37
CA LEU A 15 -18.38 5.64 36.44
C LEU A 15 -18.51 6.03 37.93
N THR A 16 -17.65 6.92 38.42
CA THR A 16 -17.91 7.60 39.69
C THR A 16 -19.07 8.56 39.47
N GLU A 17 -20.27 8.07 39.76
CA GLU A 17 -21.51 8.83 39.82
C GLU A 17 -21.40 9.84 40.98
N LYS A 18 -20.76 11.00 40.76
CA LYS A 18 -20.89 12.16 41.66
C LYS A 18 -22.28 12.76 41.46
N ARG A 19 -23.29 12.12 42.06
CA ARG A 19 -24.56 12.78 42.40
C ARG A 19 -24.25 13.95 43.33
N ARG A 20 -24.11 15.16 42.78
CA ARG A 20 -24.26 16.38 43.57
C ARG A 20 -25.74 16.50 43.89
N ALA A 21 -26.06 16.17 45.14
CA ALA A 21 -27.34 16.43 45.74
C ALA A 21 -27.72 17.91 45.56
N CYS A 22 -28.85 18.17 44.90
CA CYS A 22 -29.61 19.39 45.11
C CYS A 22 -30.13 19.35 46.55
N VAL A 23 -29.28 19.74 47.50
CA VAL A 23 -29.74 20.11 48.84
C VAL A 23 -30.29 21.52 48.70
N GLY A 24 -31.59 21.61 48.49
CA GLY A 24 -32.34 22.82 48.82
C GLY A 24 -32.20 23.05 50.32
N ALA A 25 -31.24 23.89 50.70
CA ALA A 25 -31.10 24.36 52.06
C ALA A 25 -32.21 25.40 52.32
N CYS A 26 -33.37 24.93 52.79
CA CYS A 26 -34.27 25.76 53.57
C CYS A 26 -33.57 26.08 54.89
N LEU A 27 -32.97 27.27 55.00
CA LEU A 27 -32.55 27.82 56.28
C LEU A 27 -33.77 28.45 56.99
N PRO A 28 -33.84 28.35 58.34
CA PRO A 28 -34.99 28.82 59.09
C PRO A 28 -35.11 30.34 59.06
N ASN A 29 -36.36 30.82 58.95
CA ASN A 29 -36.73 32.23 59.09
C ASN A 29 -36.27 32.75 60.46
N GLY A 30 -35.18 33.53 60.47
CA GLY A 30 -34.82 34.42 61.57
C GLY A 30 -35.31 35.82 61.25
N SER A 31 -36.27 36.32 62.03
CA SER A 31 -36.77 37.69 61.96
C SER A 31 -35.72 38.65 62.53
N ASP A 32 -35.28 39.62 61.73
CA ASP A 32 -34.56 40.80 62.22
C ASP A 32 -35.40 42.05 61.94
N SER A 33 -35.58 42.86 62.98
CA SER A 33 -36.53 43.96 63.09
C SER A 33 -36.05 45.23 62.38
N ASN A 34 -35.82 45.19 61.06
CA ASN A 34 -35.61 46.40 60.24
C ASN A 34 -35.71 46.22 58.71
N GLY A 35 -36.69 45.43 58.23
CA GLY A 35 -37.37 45.66 56.93
C GLY A 35 -36.54 46.04 55.69
N ARG A 36 -35.43 45.34 55.39
CA ARG A 36 -34.72 45.49 54.10
C ARG A 36 -34.37 44.14 53.47
N TRP A 37 -35.00 43.85 52.34
CA TRP A 37 -34.66 42.74 51.46
C TRP A 37 -33.42 43.10 50.63
N ALA A 38 -32.26 42.52 50.94
CA ALA A 38 -31.08 42.62 50.10
C ALA A 38 -31.03 41.41 49.15
N SER A 39 -31.57 41.59 47.93
CA SER A 39 -31.47 40.60 46.86
C SER A 39 -30.03 40.53 46.35
N ARG A 40 -29.21 39.64 46.92
CA ARG A 40 -27.87 39.34 46.38
C ARG A 40 -28.02 38.46 45.14
N VAL A 41 -28.19 39.09 43.98
CA VAL A 41 -28.15 38.39 42.68
C VAL A 41 -26.70 37.99 42.42
N TYR A 42 -26.34 36.76 42.75
CA TYR A 42 -25.10 36.15 42.26
C TYR A 42 -25.27 35.86 40.77
N SER A 43 -24.87 36.82 39.93
CA SER A 43 -24.66 36.58 38.51
C SER A 43 -23.49 35.61 38.35
N HIS A 44 -23.77 34.30 38.38
CA HIS A 44 -22.86 33.32 37.81
C HIS A 44 -22.91 33.50 36.29
N ARG A 45 -22.08 34.41 35.77
CA ARG A 45 -21.69 34.36 34.36
C ARG A 45 -20.97 33.03 34.15
N TYR A 46 -21.71 32.00 33.75
CA TYR A 46 -21.13 30.90 33.01
C TYR A 46 -20.59 31.49 31.72
N VAL A 47 -19.31 31.84 31.71
CA VAL A 47 -18.57 32.00 30.47
C VAL A 47 -18.53 30.60 29.87
N LEU A 48 -19.46 30.33 28.95
CA LEU A 48 -19.41 29.15 28.10
C LEU A 48 -18.11 29.26 27.30
N LYS A 49 -17.04 28.65 27.82
CA LYS A 49 -15.82 28.42 27.05
C LYS A 49 -16.27 27.50 25.91
N MET A 50 -16.42 28.04 24.70
CA MET A 50 -16.83 27.26 23.53
C MET A 50 -15.66 26.34 23.15
N SER A 51 -15.52 25.23 23.87
CA SER A 51 -14.59 24.15 23.56
C SER A 51 -15.21 23.27 22.47
N SER A 52 -14.40 22.81 21.52
CA SER A 52 -14.86 21.85 20.51
C SER A 52 -15.25 20.51 21.15
N VAL A 53 -16.07 19.70 20.45
CA VAL A 53 -16.39 18.32 20.91
C VAL A 53 -15.11 17.50 21.07
N LYS A 54 -14.09 17.72 20.22
CA LYS A 54 -12.78 17.05 20.31
C LYS A 54 -12.11 17.37 21.65
N GLU A 55 -12.06 18.64 22.04
CA GLU A 55 -11.44 19.07 23.31
C GLU A 55 -12.20 18.57 24.55
N GLN A 56 -13.51 18.35 24.44
CA GLN A 56 -14.30 17.81 25.55
C GLN A 56 -14.13 16.29 25.71
N LEU A 57 -13.89 15.58 24.60
CA LEU A 57 -13.80 14.13 24.58
C LEU A 57 -12.37 13.60 24.72
N ILE A 58 -11.38 14.30 24.15
CA ILE A 58 -10.00 13.84 24.01
C ILE A 58 -9.06 14.84 24.69
N GLU A 59 -8.36 14.37 25.70
CA GLU A 59 -7.21 15.07 26.28
C GLU A 59 -5.95 14.71 25.48
N ASN A 60 -5.33 15.71 24.86
CA ASN A 60 -4.06 15.52 24.15
C ASN A 60 -2.92 15.45 25.17
N LEU A 61 -2.27 14.28 25.27
CA LEU A 61 -1.19 14.03 26.24
C LEU A 61 0.20 14.39 25.68
N ILE A 62 0.37 14.30 24.37
CA ILE A 62 1.62 14.53 23.64
C ILE A 62 1.32 15.11 22.26
N GLU A 63 2.24 15.92 21.74
CA GLU A 63 2.18 16.36 20.34
C GLU A 63 2.24 15.16 19.39
N GLU A 64 1.43 15.20 18.33
CA GLU A 64 1.35 14.13 17.34
C GLU A 64 2.64 14.11 16.51
N ASP A 65 3.42 13.02 16.61
CA ASP A 65 4.57 12.79 15.74
C ASP A 65 4.07 12.21 14.41
N GLU A 66 4.03 13.03 13.36
CA GLU A 66 3.43 12.67 12.07
C GLU A 66 4.34 11.82 11.16
N VAL A 67 5.54 11.42 11.64
CA VAL A 67 6.49 10.69 10.79
C VAL A 67 6.17 9.21 10.71
N SER A 68 5.59 8.81 9.57
CA SER A 68 5.37 7.41 9.22
C SER A 68 6.66 6.58 9.20
N GLN A 69 6.58 5.34 9.69
CA GLN A 69 7.70 4.41 9.80
C GLN A 69 7.82 3.47 8.59
N SER A 70 6.71 3.16 7.92
CA SER A 70 6.62 2.18 6.82
C SER A 70 5.87 2.73 5.60
N LYS A 71 6.02 4.03 5.32
CA LYS A 71 5.37 4.69 4.19
C LYS A 71 5.71 4.07 2.84
N ILE A 72 4.69 3.84 2.03
CA ILE A 72 4.81 3.41 0.63
C ILE A 72 4.16 4.47 -0.27
N THR A 73 4.89 4.90 -1.32
CA THR A 73 4.34 5.75 -2.38
C THR A 73 4.11 4.94 -3.65
N ILE A 74 2.99 5.17 -4.33
CA ILE A 74 2.72 4.67 -5.68
C ILE A 74 2.61 5.85 -6.63
N VAL A 75 3.43 5.84 -7.69
CA VAL A 75 3.43 6.86 -8.74
C VAL A 75 2.74 6.30 -9.98
N GLY A 76 1.58 6.87 -10.31
CA GLY A 76 0.67 6.47 -11.37
C GLY A 76 -0.52 5.68 -10.86
N THR A 77 -1.73 6.26 -10.89
CA THR A 77 -2.99 5.63 -10.44
C THR A 77 -3.75 4.97 -11.60
N GLY A 78 -3.01 4.36 -12.53
CA GLY A 78 -3.57 3.45 -13.53
C GLY A 78 -4.08 2.15 -12.91
N ALA A 79 -4.62 1.24 -13.73
CA ALA A 79 -5.10 -0.06 -13.26
C ALA A 79 -4.03 -0.85 -12.47
N VAL A 80 -2.78 -0.83 -12.94
CA VAL A 80 -1.65 -1.48 -12.25
C VAL A 80 -1.37 -0.81 -10.89
N GLY A 81 -1.31 0.52 -10.86
CA GLY A 81 -1.06 1.27 -9.62
C GLY A 81 -2.14 1.04 -8.57
N MET A 82 -3.41 1.04 -8.97
CA MET A 82 -4.53 0.76 -8.07
C MET A 82 -4.57 -0.69 -7.58
N ALA A 83 -4.24 -1.67 -8.45
CA ALA A 83 -4.09 -3.05 -8.03
C ALA A 83 -2.96 -3.21 -6.99
N CYS A 84 -1.82 -2.53 -7.19
CA CYS A 84 -0.75 -2.47 -6.21
C CYS A 84 -1.22 -1.84 -4.88
N ALA A 85 -1.93 -0.70 -4.95
CA ALA A 85 -2.46 0.00 -3.77
C ALA A 85 -3.36 -0.91 -2.91
N ILE A 86 -4.37 -1.53 -3.54
CA ILE A 86 -5.32 -2.40 -2.84
C ILE A 86 -4.60 -3.62 -2.26
N CYS A 87 -3.68 -4.27 -2.99
CA CYS A 87 -2.92 -5.40 -2.48
C CYS A 87 -2.01 -5.03 -1.30
N ILE A 88 -1.46 -3.82 -1.28
CA ILE A 88 -0.64 -3.31 -0.17
C ILE A 88 -1.50 -3.08 1.07
N LEU A 89 -2.67 -2.45 0.90
CA LEU A 89 -3.63 -2.19 1.99
C LEU A 89 -4.16 -3.49 2.59
N LEU A 90 -4.57 -4.45 1.76
CA LEU A 90 -5.10 -5.75 2.23
C LEU A 90 -4.05 -6.65 2.89
N LYS A 91 -2.76 -6.37 2.68
CA LYS A 91 -1.65 -7.11 3.29
C LYS A 91 -1.01 -6.39 4.48
N ASP A 92 -1.56 -5.24 4.88
CA ASP A 92 -1.08 -4.43 6.00
C ASP A 92 0.43 -4.11 5.91
N LEU A 93 0.91 -3.77 4.71
CA LEU A 93 2.35 -3.55 4.47
C LEU A 93 2.81 -2.12 4.77
N ALA A 94 1.89 -1.18 5.00
CA ALA A 94 2.17 0.23 5.22
C ALA A 94 1.28 0.85 6.29
N ASP A 95 1.83 1.78 7.05
CA ASP A 95 1.14 2.69 7.97
C ASP A 95 0.72 3.99 7.28
N GLU A 96 1.38 4.37 6.18
CA GLU A 96 0.97 5.47 5.30
C GLU A 96 1.10 5.07 3.83
N LEU A 97 0.03 5.27 3.06
CA LEU A 97 0.02 5.10 1.61
C LEU A 97 -0.11 6.46 0.92
N ALA A 98 0.82 6.79 0.03
CA ALA A 98 0.77 8.00 -0.78
C ALA A 98 0.56 7.68 -2.26
N LEU A 99 -0.38 8.36 -2.91
CA LEU A 99 -0.65 8.24 -4.33
C LEU A 99 -0.25 9.52 -5.07
N VAL A 100 0.51 9.38 -6.15
CA VAL A 100 0.94 10.51 -6.98
C VAL A 100 0.53 10.27 -8.43
N ASP A 101 -0.20 11.21 -9.02
CA ASP A 101 -0.55 11.19 -10.44
C ASP A 101 -0.72 12.63 -10.97
N VAL A 102 -0.59 12.79 -12.29
CA VAL A 102 -0.80 14.06 -12.98
C VAL A 102 -2.28 14.38 -13.19
N VAL A 103 -3.15 13.35 -13.23
CA VAL A 103 -4.60 13.48 -13.44
C VAL A 103 -5.29 13.63 -12.08
N THR A 104 -5.47 14.88 -11.64
CA THR A 104 -5.95 15.23 -10.29
C THR A 104 -7.33 14.70 -9.96
N ASP A 105 -8.28 14.77 -10.90
CA ASP A 105 -9.67 14.37 -10.65
C ASP A 105 -9.77 12.86 -10.42
N LYS A 106 -9.06 12.09 -11.26
CA LYS A 106 -8.95 10.64 -11.09
C LYS A 106 -8.25 10.31 -9.77
N LEU A 107 -7.10 10.93 -9.51
CA LEU A 107 -6.33 10.73 -8.28
C LEU A 107 -7.19 10.94 -7.02
N LYS A 108 -7.96 12.02 -6.99
CA LYS A 108 -8.86 12.34 -5.87
C LYS A 108 -9.99 11.30 -5.75
N GLY A 109 -10.59 10.89 -6.87
CA GLY A 109 -11.62 9.86 -6.90
C GLY A 109 -11.15 8.53 -6.31
N GLU A 110 -10.02 8.03 -6.82
CA GLU A 110 -9.41 6.77 -6.35
C GLU A 110 -9.01 6.85 -4.87
N THR A 111 -8.48 7.98 -4.43
CA THR A 111 -8.06 8.18 -3.04
C THR A 111 -9.24 8.18 -2.09
N MET A 112 -10.34 8.87 -2.44
CA MET A 112 -11.55 8.89 -1.62
C MET A 112 -12.16 7.49 -1.52
N ASP A 113 -12.13 6.70 -2.59
CA ASP A 113 -12.66 5.34 -2.58
C ASP A 113 -11.90 4.45 -1.60
N LEU A 114 -10.55 4.51 -1.63
CA LEU A 114 -9.72 3.82 -0.64
C LEU A 114 -9.94 4.33 0.79
N GLN A 115 -10.10 5.65 0.97
CA GLN A 115 -10.37 6.24 2.28
C GLN A 115 -11.73 5.81 2.84
N HIS A 116 -12.78 5.71 2.03
CA HIS A 116 -14.07 5.16 2.46
C HIS A 116 -13.94 3.69 2.89
N GLY A 117 -13.00 2.97 2.31
CA GLY A 117 -12.61 1.61 2.70
C GLY A 117 -11.76 1.50 3.96
N SER A 118 -11.34 2.62 4.59
CA SER A 118 -10.38 2.59 5.73
C SER A 118 -10.83 1.73 6.91
N LEU A 119 -12.14 1.50 7.07
CA LEU A 119 -12.66 0.58 8.10
C LEU A 119 -12.20 -0.86 7.91
N PHE A 120 -11.85 -1.26 6.68
CA PHE A 120 -11.45 -2.62 6.31
C PHE A 120 -9.93 -2.79 6.17
N PHE A 121 -9.16 -1.71 6.39
CA PHE A 121 -7.70 -1.71 6.28
C PHE A 121 -7.07 -1.34 7.63
N ASN A 122 -5.86 -1.83 7.90
CA ASN A 122 -5.11 -1.39 9.09
C ASN A 122 -4.18 -0.20 8.80
N THR A 123 -4.20 0.35 7.58
CA THR A 123 -3.43 1.55 7.21
C THR A 123 -4.21 2.81 7.59
N PRO A 124 -3.78 3.57 8.62
CA PRO A 124 -4.53 4.71 9.15
C PRO A 124 -4.52 5.95 8.25
N LYS A 125 -3.54 6.07 7.34
CA LYS A 125 -3.33 7.30 6.55
C LYS A 125 -3.15 6.98 5.07
N ILE A 126 -4.06 7.50 4.25
CA ILE A 126 -4.00 7.44 2.80
C ILE A 126 -4.05 8.87 2.28
N VAL A 127 -2.99 9.30 1.59
CA VAL A 127 -2.83 10.66 1.06
C VAL A 127 -2.59 10.62 -0.44
N SER A 128 -2.91 11.72 -1.12
CA SER A 128 -2.66 11.82 -2.55
C SER A 128 -2.38 13.24 -2.96
N GLY A 129 -1.57 13.42 -4.00
CA GLY A 129 -1.30 14.73 -4.57
C GLY A 129 -0.56 14.66 -5.89
N LYS A 130 -0.69 15.72 -6.70
CA LYS A 130 0.13 15.89 -7.90
C LYS A 130 1.58 16.29 -7.55
N ASP A 131 1.75 17.01 -6.44
CA ASP A 131 3.05 17.39 -5.91
C ASP A 131 3.68 16.22 -5.16
N TYR A 132 4.97 15.99 -5.40
CA TYR A 132 5.76 14.93 -4.78
C TYR A 132 6.05 15.18 -3.30
N THR A 133 5.72 16.36 -2.75
CA THR A 133 5.77 16.61 -1.30
C THR A 133 4.95 15.58 -0.51
N VAL A 134 3.83 15.07 -1.06
CA VAL A 134 3.05 14.00 -0.42
C VAL A 134 3.80 12.68 -0.32
N SER A 135 4.86 12.48 -1.12
CA SER A 135 5.69 11.27 -1.12
C SER A 135 6.82 11.31 -0.09
N ALA A 136 6.97 12.41 0.66
CA ALA A 136 8.09 12.59 1.58
C ALA A 136 8.19 11.46 2.62
N ASN A 137 9.43 11.07 2.93
CA ASN A 137 9.79 10.02 3.89
C ASN A 137 9.32 8.60 3.53
N SER A 138 9.13 8.29 2.24
CA SER A 138 8.78 6.95 1.79
C SER A 138 9.93 5.95 1.97
N LYS A 139 9.63 4.75 2.47
CA LYS A 139 10.58 3.63 2.53
C LYS A 139 10.64 2.88 1.20
N LEU A 140 9.51 2.79 0.51
CA LEU A 140 9.37 2.20 -0.81
C LEU A 140 8.58 3.12 -1.72
N VAL A 141 9.06 3.32 -2.94
CA VAL A 141 8.35 4.04 -3.99
C VAL A 141 8.17 3.11 -5.19
N ILE A 142 6.92 2.84 -5.54
CA ILE A 142 6.54 1.97 -6.65
C ILE A 142 6.17 2.84 -7.84
N ILE A 143 6.82 2.61 -8.98
CA ILE A 143 6.65 3.42 -10.18
C ILE A 143 5.90 2.59 -11.21
N THR A 144 4.62 2.94 -11.39
CA THR A 144 3.70 2.37 -12.38
C THR A 144 3.32 3.37 -13.46
N ALA A 145 3.75 4.63 -13.34
CA ALA A 145 3.53 5.68 -14.32
C ALA A 145 4.30 5.39 -15.62
N GLY A 146 3.59 5.43 -16.74
CA GLY A 146 4.15 5.23 -18.06
C GLY A 146 3.10 5.44 -19.14
N ALA A 147 3.58 5.82 -20.32
CA ALA A 147 2.80 5.80 -21.53
C ALA A 147 2.54 4.36 -21.96
N ARG A 148 1.36 4.12 -22.54
CA ARG A 148 1.03 2.88 -23.23
C ARG A 148 1.48 2.97 -24.69
N GLN A 149 1.85 1.82 -25.26
CA GLN A 149 2.14 1.74 -26.69
C GLN A 149 0.91 2.14 -27.50
N GLN A 150 1.10 3.02 -28.48
CA GLN A 150 0.07 3.39 -29.42
C GLN A 150 0.12 2.47 -30.65
N GLU A 151 -1.01 2.30 -31.34
CA GLU A 151 -1.08 1.49 -32.55
C GLU A 151 -0.14 2.06 -33.62
N GLY A 152 0.76 1.22 -34.16
CA GLY A 152 1.79 1.64 -35.13
C GLY A 152 3.02 2.32 -34.52
N GLU A 153 3.10 2.50 -33.20
CA GLU A 153 4.26 3.09 -32.53
C GLU A 153 5.44 2.11 -32.43
N SER A 154 6.65 2.59 -32.74
CA SER A 154 7.87 1.81 -32.56
C SER A 154 8.18 1.59 -31.07
N ARG A 155 8.77 0.43 -30.74
CA ARG A 155 9.24 0.14 -29.37
C ARG A 155 10.21 1.22 -28.84
N LEU A 156 11.05 1.79 -29.71
CA LEU A 156 11.99 2.86 -29.35
C LEU A 156 11.29 4.16 -28.96
N ASN A 157 10.23 4.54 -29.67
CA ASN A 157 9.48 5.76 -29.34
C ASN A 157 8.76 5.63 -28.00
N LEU A 158 8.19 4.46 -27.71
CA LEU A 158 7.59 4.16 -26.41
C LEU A 158 8.61 4.28 -25.28
N VAL A 159 9.79 3.68 -25.45
CA VAL A 159 10.89 3.78 -24.48
C VAL A 159 11.25 5.24 -24.25
N GLN A 160 11.42 6.03 -25.31
CA GLN A 160 11.80 7.43 -25.20
C GLN A 160 10.77 8.25 -24.40
N ARG A 161 9.47 8.07 -24.67
CA ARG A 161 8.40 8.73 -23.90
C ARG A 161 8.45 8.36 -22.41
N ASN A 162 8.66 7.09 -22.11
CA ASN A 162 8.77 6.63 -20.72
C ASN A 162 10.04 7.13 -20.04
N VAL A 163 11.17 7.23 -20.75
CA VAL A 163 12.39 7.85 -20.24
C VAL A 163 12.15 9.32 -19.90
N ASP A 164 11.44 10.06 -20.74
CA ASP A 164 11.15 11.48 -20.49
C ASP A 164 10.20 11.69 -19.31
N ILE A 165 9.23 10.78 -19.11
CA ILE A 165 8.44 10.72 -17.88
C ILE A 165 9.37 10.50 -16.68
N MET A 166 10.25 9.49 -16.71
CA MET A 166 11.18 9.21 -15.60
C MET A 166 12.10 10.39 -15.28
N LYS A 167 12.58 11.15 -16.28
CA LYS A 167 13.40 12.35 -16.05
C LYS A 167 12.68 13.42 -15.22
N SER A 168 11.35 13.51 -15.31
CA SER A 168 10.56 14.44 -14.50
C SER A 168 10.22 13.88 -13.12
N VAL A 169 9.94 12.58 -13.04
CA VAL A 169 9.44 11.88 -11.84
C VAL A 169 10.58 11.62 -10.84
N ILE A 170 11.69 11.07 -11.30
CA ILE A 170 12.74 10.53 -10.40
C ILE A 170 13.42 11.60 -9.54
N PRO A 171 13.84 12.78 -10.07
CA PRO A 171 14.47 13.80 -9.25
C PRO A 171 13.56 14.28 -8.12
N ALA A 172 12.27 14.44 -8.39
CA ALA A 172 11.28 14.87 -7.40
C ALA A 172 11.09 13.82 -6.29
N ILE A 173 11.09 12.53 -6.63
CA ILE A 173 11.05 11.46 -5.62
C ILE A 173 12.31 11.48 -4.75
N VAL A 174 13.50 11.53 -5.34
CA VAL A 174 14.78 11.52 -4.59
C VAL A 174 14.89 12.73 -3.68
N GLN A 175 14.40 13.89 -4.11
CA GLN A 175 14.37 15.10 -3.28
C GLN A 175 13.52 14.92 -2.01
N ASN A 176 12.39 14.23 -2.10
CA ASN A 176 11.45 14.05 -0.99
C ASN A 176 11.71 12.78 -0.16
N SER A 177 12.34 11.77 -0.76
CA SER A 177 12.64 10.46 -0.15
C SER A 177 14.02 9.96 -0.57
N PRO A 178 15.11 10.61 -0.11
CA PRO A 178 16.47 10.29 -0.54
C PRO A 178 16.91 8.87 -0.15
N ASP A 179 16.27 8.29 0.88
CA ASP A 179 16.63 6.97 1.40
C ASP A 179 15.73 5.82 0.90
N CYS A 180 14.77 6.09 0.04
CA CYS A 180 13.82 5.07 -0.39
C CYS A 180 14.46 3.94 -1.21
N LYS A 181 13.77 2.79 -1.23
CA LYS A 181 13.89 1.82 -2.32
C LYS A 181 12.90 2.16 -3.42
N MET A 182 13.29 1.94 -4.66
CA MET A 182 12.45 2.13 -5.83
C MET A 182 12.12 0.78 -6.46
N LEU A 183 10.83 0.53 -6.68
CA LEU A 183 10.33 -0.64 -7.40
C LEU A 183 9.71 -0.17 -8.73
N ILE A 184 10.35 -0.51 -9.84
CA ILE A 184 9.93 -0.10 -11.17
C ILE A 184 9.03 -1.19 -11.72
N VAL A 185 7.83 -0.80 -12.14
CA VAL A 185 6.83 -1.68 -12.76
C VAL A 185 6.53 -1.21 -14.19
N SER A 186 6.74 0.07 -14.49
CA SER A 186 6.56 0.63 -15.83
C SER A 186 7.40 -0.10 -16.87
N ASN A 187 6.81 -0.32 -18.06
CA ASN A 187 7.44 -1.06 -19.15
C ASN A 187 8.16 -0.16 -20.17
N PRO A 188 9.24 -0.64 -20.82
CA PRO A 188 9.89 -1.93 -20.58
C PRO A 188 10.74 -1.91 -19.29
N VAL A 189 10.39 -2.79 -18.36
CA VAL A 189 10.82 -2.69 -16.96
C VAL A 189 12.34 -2.79 -16.78
N ASP A 190 13.02 -3.63 -17.54
CA ASP A 190 14.46 -3.85 -17.39
C ASP A 190 15.26 -2.59 -17.80
N ILE A 191 14.89 -1.98 -18.93
CA ILE A 191 15.50 -0.74 -19.43
C ILE A 191 15.16 0.43 -18.51
N LEU A 192 13.89 0.56 -18.10
CA LEU A 192 13.47 1.67 -17.23
C LEU A 192 14.09 1.55 -15.84
N THR A 193 14.32 0.34 -15.32
CA THR A 193 15.06 0.13 -14.08
C THR A 193 16.48 0.68 -14.19
N TYR A 194 17.18 0.41 -15.31
CA TYR A 194 18.49 0.99 -15.56
C TYR A 194 18.45 2.52 -15.65
N VAL A 195 17.47 3.08 -16.37
CA VAL A 195 17.31 4.53 -16.51
C VAL A 195 17.05 5.19 -15.16
N VAL A 196 16.14 4.64 -14.36
CA VAL A 196 15.84 5.13 -13.00
C VAL A 196 17.07 5.05 -12.11
N TRP A 197 17.86 3.97 -12.20
CA TRP A 197 19.12 3.87 -11.48
C TRP A 197 20.09 5.01 -11.83
N LYS A 198 20.24 5.31 -13.12
CA LYS A 198 21.10 6.43 -13.57
C LYS A 198 20.57 7.79 -13.15
N LEU A 199 19.26 8.01 -13.23
CA LEU A 199 18.64 9.30 -12.89
C LEU A 199 18.58 9.56 -11.37
N SER A 200 18.40 8.51 -10.57
CA SER A 200 18.24 8.63 -9.12
C SER A 200 19.56 8.88 -8.38
N GLY A 201 20.70 8.43 -8.93
CA GLY A 201 21.99 8.47 -8.25
C GLY A 201 22.07 7.53 -7.04
N LEU A 202 21.05 6.69 -6.82
CA LEU A 202 21.01 5.73 -5.73
C LEU A 202 21.91 4.52 -6.00
N PRO A 203 22.37 3.81 -4.95
CA PRO A 203 23.05 2.54 -5.14
C PRO A 203 22.12 1.53 -5.82
N ALA A 204 22.66 0.70 -6.71
CA ALA A 204 21.88 -0.28 -7.48
C ALA A 204 21.03 -1.22 -6.59
N THR A 205 21.47 -1.48 -5.35
CA THR A 205 20.73 -2.28 -4.36
C THR A 205 19.40 -1.67 -3.92
N ARG A 206 19.15 -0.39 -4.22
CA ARG A 206 17.89 0.31 -3.92
C ARG A 206 16.98 0.47 -5.13
N VAL A 207 17.39 0.09 -6.33
CA VAL A 207 16.61 0.27 -7.56
C VAL A 207 16.33 -1.11 -8.16
N ILE A 208 15.07 -1.53 -8.06
CA ILE A 208 14.64 -2.90 -8.35
C ILE A 208 13.55 -2.84 -9.42
N GLY A 209 13.69 -3.62 -10.49
CA GLY A 209 12.61 -3.86 -11.44
C GLY A 209 11.71 -5.00 -10.96
N SER A 210 10.41 -4.95 -11.25
CA SER A 210 9.52 -6.08 -11.02
C SER A 210 9.93 -7.32 -11.83
N GLY A 211 10.44 -7.09 -13.06
CA GLY A 211 11.08 -8.07 -13.92
C GLY A 211 10.29 -9.37 -14.07
N CYS A 212 10.99 -10.50 -14.15
CA CYS A 212 10.40 -11.81 -14.36
C CYS A 212 9.73 -12.44 -13.12
N ASN A 213 9.41 -11.65 -12.08
CA ASN A 213 8.71 -12.18 -10.91
C ASN A 213 7.30 -12.68 -11.29
N LEU A 214 6.57 -11.91 -12.11
CA LEU A 214 5.25 -12.30 -12.60
C LEU A 214 5.35 -13.45 -13.60
N ASP A 215 6.32 -13.44 -14.51
CA ASP A 215 6.57 -14.53 -15.47
C ASP A 215 6.85 -15.84 -14.75
N SER A 216 7.69 -15.82 -13.70
CA SER A 216 7.97 -17.00 -12.88
C SER A 216 6.72 -17.48 -12.13
N ALA A 217 5.87 -16.56 -11.64
CA ALA A 217 4.60 -16.93 -11.03
C ALA A 217 3.63 -17.59 -12.04
N ARG A 218 3.53 -17.04 -13.25
CA ARG A 218 2.76 -17.61 -14.37
C ARG A 218 3.28 -18.99 -14.78
N PHE A 219 4.60 -19.13 -14.86
CA PHE A 219 5.26 -20.39 -15.16
C PHE A 219 4.93 -21.47 -14.14
N ARG A 220 5.06 -21.14 -12.85
CA ARG A 220 4.70 -22.05 -11.74
C ARG A 220 3.21 -22.39 -11.72
N TYR A 221 2.35 -21.42 -12.07
CA TYR A 221 0.91 -21.65 -12.22
C TYR A 221 0.62 -22.70 -13.30
N LEU A 222 1.18 -22.54 -14.50
CA LEU A 222 0.96 -23.46 -15.62
C LEU A 222 1.56 -24.85 -15.39
N ILE A 223 2.74 -24.93 -14.76
CA ILE A 223 3.30 -26.21 -14.31
C ILE A 223 2.36 -26.89 -13.31
N GLY A 224 1.86 -26.14 -12.33
CA GLY A 224 0.90 -26.64 -11.35
C GLY A 224 -0.40 -27.14 -11.98
N GLN A 225 -0.93 -26.38 -12.94
CA GLN A 225 -2.12 -26.78 -13.71
C GLN A 225 -1.90 -28.09 -14.47
N LYS A 226 -0.73 -28.27 -15.10
CA LYS A 226 -0.39 -29.48 -15.85
C LYS A 226 -0.19 -30.71 -14.95
N LEU A 227 0.36 -30.52 -13.75
CA LEU A 227 0.66 -31.60 -12.81
C LEU A 227 -0.44 -31.86 -11.77
N GLY A 228 -1.47 -31.01 -11.70
CA GLY A 228 -2.48 -31.08 -10.64
C GLY A 228 -1.94 -30.73 -9.25
N VAL A 229 -0.89 -29.90 -9.18
CA VAL A 229 -0.22 -29.52 -7.94
C VAL A 229 -0.32 -28.01 -7.75
N HIS A 230 -0.55 -27.55 -6.51
CA HIS A 230 -0.65 -26.12 -6.24
C HIS A 230 0.68 -25.39 -6.56
N PRO A 231 0.67 -24.17 -7.15
CA PRO A 231 1.90 -23.49 -7.58
C PRO A 231 2.90 -23.19 -6.46
N SER A 232 2.45 -23.20 -5.20
CA SER A 232 3.34 -23.09 -4.03
C SER A 232 4.34 -24.26 -3.93
N SER A 233 3.99 -25.44 -4.46
CA SER A 233 4.82 -26.65 -4.45
C SER A 233 5.48 -26.94 -5.80
N CYS A 234 5.24 -26.09 -6.80
CA CYS A 234 5.90 -26.14 -8.09
C CYS A 234 7.00 -25.06 -8.13
N HIS A 235 8.23 -25.47 -8.37
CA HIS A 235 9.38 -24.58 -8.41
C HIS A 235 9.94 -24.51 -9.83
N GLY A 236 10.13 -23.28 -10.31
CA GLY A 236 10.64 -22.99 -11.64
C GLY A 236 10.85 -21.49 -11.78
N TRP A 237 11.81 -21.10 -12.61
CA TRP A 237 12.27 -19.72 -12.74
C TRP A 237 12.30 -19.31 -14.20
N ILE A 238 11.77 -18.13 -14.48
CA ILE A 238 12.01 -17.40 -15.71
C ILE A 238 12.94 -16.24 -15.37
N ILE A 239 14.02 -16.09 -16.13
CA ILE A 239 15.04 -15.04 -15.96
C ILE A 239 15.27 -14.29 -17.27
N GLY A 240 16.12 -13.27 -17.24
CA GLY A 240 16.44 -12.46 -18.42
C GLY A 240 15.49 -11.26 -18.56
N GLU A 241 15.16 -10.91 -19.79
CA GLU A 241 14.20 -9.84 -20.10
C GLU A 241 12.79 -10.25 -19.64
N HIS A 242 12.04 -9.32 -19.06
CA HIS A 242 10.59 -9.45 -18.92
C HIS A 242 9.93 -9.25 -20.30
N GLY A 243 9.55 -10.34 -20.95
CA GLY A 243 8.91 -10.33 -22.26
C GLY A 243 9.40 -11.45 -23.19
N ASP A 244 9.49 -11.12 -24.47
CA ASP A 244 9.71 -12.07 -25.58
C ASP A 244 11.00 -12.88 -25.44
N SER A 245 12.07 -12.26 -24.94
CA SER A 245 13.39 -12.89 -24.81
C SER A 245 13.63 -13.51 -23.43
N SER A 246 12.58 -13.71 -22.64
CA SER A 246 12.66 -14.35 -21.33
C SER A 246 13.15 -15.81 -21.44
N VAL A 247 13.88 -16.28 -20.43
CA VAL A 247 14.55 -17.58 -20.45
C VAL A 247 14.01 -18.50 -19.34
N PRO A 248 13.33 -19.60 -19.67
CA PRO A 248 12.90 -20.60 -18.70
C PRO A 248 14.07 -21.51 -18.29
N LEU A 249 14.38 -21.56 -16.99
CA LEU A 249 15.45 -22.40 -16.46
C LEU A 249 14.99 -23.84 -16.21
N TRP A 250 14.81 -24.61 -17.29
CA TRP A 250 14.33 -26.01 -17.23
C TRP A 250 15.15 -26.92 -16.32
N SER A 251 16.46 -26.67 -16.16
CA SER A 251 17.32 -27.43 -15.25
C SER A 251 16.96 -27.27 -13.78
N GLY A 252 16.34 -26.16 -13.40
CA GLY A 252 15.93 -25.87 -12.02
C GLY A 252 14.48 -26.24 -11.71
N VAL A 253 13.71 -26.72 -12.69
CA VAL A 253 12.29 -27.03 -12.49
C VAL A 253 12.14 -28.30 -11.67
N ASN A 254 11.43 -28.20 -10.55
CA ASN A 254 11.25 -29.31 -9.61
C ASN A 254 9.92 -29.22 -8.85
N VAL A 255 9.46 -30.38 -8.37
CA VAL A 255 8.36 -30.52 -7.40
C VAL A 255 8.90 -31.34 -6.24
N ALA A 256 8.76 -30.83 -5.01
CA ALA A 256 9.30 -31.45 -3.80
C ALA A 256 10.80 -31.83 -3.89
N GLY A 257 11.58 -31.04 -4.63
CA GLY A 257 13.02 -31.27 -4.84
C GLY A 257 13.36 -32.29 -5.93
N VAL A 258 12.38 -32.97 -6.53
CA VAL A 258 12.61 -33.89 -7.65
C VAL A 258 12.67 -33.10 -8.95
N ALA A 259 13.85 -33.10 -9.59
CA ALA A 259 14.08 -32.37 -10.84
C ALA A 259 13.33 -33.02 -12.00
N LEU A 260 12.47 -32.26 -12.68
CA LEU A 260 11.68 -32.76 -13.81
C LEU A 260 12.59 -33.15 -14.98
N LYS A 261 13.70 -32.43 -15.16
CA LYS A 261 14.67 -32.73 -16.23
C LYS A 261 15.42 -34.06 -16.02
N SER A 262 15.48 -34.57 -14.79
CA SER A 262 16.02 -35.90 -14.51
C SER A 262 15.04 -37.01 -14.87
N LEU A 263 13.74 -36.73 -14.82
CA LEU A 263 12.68 -37.66 -15.23
C LEU A 263 12.49 -37.67 -16.75
N ASP A 264 12.53 -36.48 -17.37
CA ASP A 264 12.56 -36.31 -18.82
C ASP A 264 13.76 -35.44 -19.24
N PRO A 265 14.85 -36.07 -19.72
CA PRO A 265 16.02 -35.33 -20.22
C PRO A 265 15.72 -34.37 -21.37
N LYS A 266 14.61 -34.57 -22.09
CA LYS A 266 14.17 -33.73 -23.21
C LYS A 266 13.27 -32.57 -22.80
N LEU A 267 12.96 -32.41 -21.51
CA LEU A 267 12.12 -31.35 -20.97
C LEU A 267 12.49 -29.97 -21.53
N GLY A 268 11.53 -29.30 -22.18
CA GLY A 268 11.71 -27.96 -22.74
C GLY A 268 12.41 -27.92 -24.10
N SER A 269 12.75 -29.06 -24.69
CA SER A 269 13.21 -29.18 -26.08
C SER A 269 12.05 -29.31 -27.06
N ASP A 270 12.30 -29.10 -28.36
CA ASP A 270 11.29 -29.32 -29.40
C ASP A 270 10.96 -30.82 -29.61
N SER A 271 11.74 -31.71 -29.02
CA SER A 271 11.57 -33.17 -29.10
C SER A 271 10.87 -33.78 -27.88
N ASP A 272 10.41 -32.96 -26.95
CA ASP A 272 9.71 -33.39 -25.74
C ASP A 272 8.27 -33.81 -26.09
N LYS A 273 7.81 -34.94 -25.52
CA LYS A 273 6.51 -35.55 -25.87
C LYS A 273 5.32 -34.79 -25.28
N ASP A 274 5.51 -34.15 -24.14
CA ASP A 274 4.44 -33.48 -23.40
C ASP A 274 4.34 -31.98 -23.78
N SER A 275 5.19 -31.51 -24.69
CA SER A 275 5.33 -30.11 -25.11
C SER A 275 5.48 -29.11 -23.96
N TRP A 276 6.35 -29.39 -22.98
CA TRP A 276 6.65 -28.47 -21.86
C TRP A 276 7.11 -27.10 -22.34
N LYS A 277 7.84 -27.02 -23.46
CA LYS A 277 8.24 -25.74 -24.08
C LYS A 277 7.05 -24.80 -24.36
N ASN A 278 5.86 -25.33 -24.61
CA ASN A 278 4.67 -24.51 -24.86
C ASN A 278 4.21 -23.74 -23.61
N ILE A 279 4.52 -24.23 -22.41
CA ILE A 279 4.22 -23.48 -21.17
C ILE A 279 4.94 -22.13 -21.19
N HIS A 280 6.21 -22.08 -21.60
CA HIS A 280 6.94 -20.81 -21.70
C HIS A 280 6.35 -19.90 -22.78
N LYS A 281 5.95 -20.45 -23.93
CA LYS A 281 5.25 -19.68 -24.97
C LYS A 281 3.94 -19.07 -24.45
N GLU A 282 3.19 -19.80 -23.63
CA GLU A 282 1.98 -19.27 -22.99
C GLU A 282 2.28 -18.16 -21.98
N VAL A 283 3.39 -18.25 -21.23
CA VAL A 283 3.80 -17.18 -20.32
C VAL A 283 4.06 -15.89 -21.09
N VAL A 284 4.86 -15.97 -22.17
CA VAL A 284 5.17 -14.82 -23.04
C VAL A 284 3.89 -14.29 -23.71
N GLY A 285 3.06 -15.18 -24.27
CA GLY A 285 1.82 -14.80 -24.95
C GLY A 285 0.83 -14.05 -24.05
N ARG A 286 0.77 -14.39 -22.75
CA ARG A 286 -0.09 -13.71 -21.77
C ARG A 286 0.47 -12.36 -21.30
N ALA A 287 1.77 -12.10 -21.46
CA ALA A 287 2.36 -10.81 -21.14
C ALA A 287 1.93 -9.72 -22.15
N HIS A 288 1.64 -10.08 -23.40
CA HIS A 288 1.15 -9.13 -24.41
C HIS A 288 -0.25 -8.57 -24.16
N MET A 289 -0.98 -9.09 -23.18
CA MET A 289 -2.31 -8.61 -22.81
C MET A 289 -2.26 -7.54 -21.70
N GLU A 290 -1.08 -7.20 -21.18
CA GLU A 290 -0.83 -6.20 -20.12
C GLU A 290 -0.31 -4.88 -20.69
#